data_AF-A0A2V5KUW0-F1
#
_entry.id   AF-A0A2V5KUW0-F1
#
_cell.length_a   1.000
_cell.length_b   1.000
_cell.length_c   1.000
_cell.angle_alpha   90.00
_cell.angle_beta   90.00
_cell.angle_gamma   90.00
#
_symmetry.space_group_name_H-M   'P 1'
#
loop_
_entity.id
_entity.type
_entity.pdbx_description
1 polymer ?
#
loop_
_entity_poly.entity_id
_entity_poly.type
_entity_poly.pdbx_seq_one_letter_code
_entity_poly.pdbx_strand_id
1 'polypeptide(L)'
;MSMQQTPDEIFDEASGDLAVGDLQSAVAKYRRCVEIAPDFFDGWHALGMALMKLGRFDEAIDAGKQAVELRPNDQIGWTSLS
;
A
#
# COMPACT_ATOMS: atom_id res chain seq x y z
N MET A 1 -4.29 17.78 21.87
CA MET A 1 -4.58 18.09 20.46
C MET A 1 -4.49 16.77 19.72
N SER A 2 -5.61 16.28 19.17
CA SER A 2 -5.61 15.04 18.40
C SER A 2 -4.89 15.33 17.09
N MET A 3 -3.61 14.96 17.00
CA MET A 3 -2.92 14.88 15.71
C MET A 3 -3.73 13.92 14.86
N GLN A 4 -4.48 14.46 13.90
CA GLN A 4 -5.00 13.65 12.81
C GLN A 4 -3.74 13.22 12.04
N GLN A 5 -3.23 12.03 12.35
CA GLN A 5 -2.07 11.46 11.65
C GLN A 5 -2.40 11.48 10.17
N THR A 6 -1.59 12.18 9.40
CA THR A 6 -1.75 12.27 7.96
C THR A 6 -1.41 10.92 7.32
N PRO A 7 -1.95 10.61 6.13
CA PRO A 7 -1.59 9.39 5.41
C PRO A 7 -0.06 9.24 5.26
N ASP A 8 0.62 10.36 5.02
CA ASP A 8 2.08 10.45 4.84
C ASP A 8 2.84 10.07 6.12
N GLU A 9 2.41 10.57 7.29
CA GLU A 9 2.99 10.17 8.58
C GLU A 9 2.79 8.69 8.87
N ILE A 10 1.58 8.16 8.63
CA ILE A 10 1.27 6.75 8.82
C ILE A 10 2.13 5.87 7.89
N PHE A 11 2.38 6.36 6.67
CA PHE A 11 3.21 5.69 5.69
C PHE A 11 4.68 5.64 6.10
N ASP A 12 5.23 6.74 6.61
CA ASP A 12 6.60 6.78 7.14
C ASP A 12 6.77 5.83 8.34
N GLU A 13 5.81 5.85 9.27
CA GLU A 13 5.77 4.93 10.40
C GLU A 13 5.68 3.45 9.95
N ALA A 14 4.86 3.15 8.93
CA ALA A 14 4.74 1.82 8.36
C ALA A 14 6.03 1.36 7.67
N SER A 15 6.74 2.30 7.02
CA SER A 15 8.03 2.05 6.39
C SER A 15 9.10 1.73 7.43
N GLY A 16 9.08 2.41 8.59
CA GLY A 16 9.92 2.09 9.74
C GLY A 16 9.69 0.67 10.26
N ASP A 17 8.42 0.28 10.47
CA ASP A 17 8.05 -1.07 10.91
C ASP A 17 8.49 -2.14 9.90
N LEU A 18 8.32 -1.86 8.60
CA LEU A 18 8.76 -2.74 7.52
C LEU A 18 10.29 -2.95 7.56
N ALA A 19 11.06 -1.90 7.87
CA ALA A 19 12.51 -1.94 7.94
C ALA A 19 13.03 -2.75 9.13
N VAL A 20 12.34 -2.73 10.28
CA VAL A 20 12.66 -3.57 11.44
C VAL A 20 12.16 -5.01 11.30
N GLY A 21 11.41 -5.32 10.23
CA GLY A 21 10.91 -6.65 9.91
C GLY A 21 9.54 -6.97 10.49
N ASP A 22 8.86 -5.98 11.11
CA ASP A 22 7.49 -6.15 11.58
C ASP A 22 6.49 -5.91 10.44
N LEU A 23 6.38 -6.93 9.57
CA LEU A 23 5.50 -6.88 8.42
C LEU A 23 4.01 -6.79 8.80
N GLN A 24 3.63 -7.37 9.95
CA GLN A 24 2.23 -7.37 10.41
C GLN A 24 1.80 -5.95 10.78
N SER A 25 2.60 -5.25 11.57
CA SER A 25 2.34 -3.87 11.97
C SER A 25 2.40 -2.92 10.76
N ALA A 26 3.38 -3.10 9.88
CA ALA A 26 3.48 -2.34 8.63
C ALA A 26 2.22 -2.47 7.77
N VAL A 27 1.72 -3.70 7.55
CA VAL A 27 0.47 -3.93 6.79
C VAL A 27 -0.74 -3.25 7.43
N ALA A 28 -0.88 -3.31 8.75
CA ALA A 28 -1.98 -2.66 9.45
C ALA A 28 -1.95 -1.13 9.25
N LYS A 29 -0.76 -0.52 9.31
CA LYS A 29 -0.58 0.91 9.08
C LYS A 29 -0.78 1.30 7.62
N TYR A 30 -0.25 0.54 6.66
CA TYR A 30 -0.49 0.79 5.23
C TYR A 30 -1.97 0.65 4.86
N ARG A 31 -2.70 -0.32 5.43
CA ARG A 31 -4.16 -0.39 5.28
C ARG A 31 -4.85 0.87 5.76
N ARG A 32 -4.46 1.37 6.93
CA ARG A 32 -5.03 2.60 7.47
C ARG A 32 -4.71 3.82 6.60
N CYS A 33 -3.51 3.85 6.02
CA CYS A 33 -3.10 4.88 5.07
C CYS A 33 -4.04 4.93 3.85
N VAL A 34 -4.33 3.77 3.24
CA VAL A 34 -5.25 3.69 2.08
C VAL A 34 -6.73 3.82 2.46
N GLU A 35 -7.11 3.55 3.70
CA GLU A 35 -8.46 3.84 4.21
C GLU A 35 -8.71 5.35 4.38
N ILE A 36 -7.68 6.11 4.76
CA ILE A 36 -7.76 7.57 4.92
C ILE A 36 -7.63 8.27 3.56
N ALA A 37 -6.69 7.81 2.74
CA ALA A 37 -6.43 8.32 1.40
C ALA A 37 -6.50 7.18 0.38
N PRO A 38 -7.70 6.83 -0.11
CA PRO A 38 -7.86 5.76 -1.08
C PRO A 38 -7.21 6.07 -2.43
N ASP A 39 -6.89 7.34 -2.69
CA ASP A 39 -6.16 7.84 -3.85
C ASP A 39 -4.63 7.85 -3.67
N PHE A 40 -4.12 7.33 -2.54
CA PHE A 40 -2.70 7.31 -2.26
C PHE A 40 -2.01 6.08 -2.86
N PHE A 41 -1.44 6.28 -4.04
CA PHE A 41 -0.73 5.24 -4.81
C PHE A 41 0.38 4.54 -4.00
N ASP A 42 1.25 5.31 -3.34
CA ASP A 42 2.38 4.76 -2.59
C ASP A 42 1.91 3.87 -1.43
N GLY A 43 0.80 4.23 -0.77
CA GLY A 43 0.16 3.42 0.27
C GLY A 43 -0.30 2.05 -0.25
N TRP A 44 -1.00 2.03 -1.39
CA TRP A 44 -1.44 0.77 -2.02
C TRP A 44 -0.28 -0.09 -2.50
N HIS A 45 0.74 0.53 -3.09
CA HIS A 45 1.93 -0.16 -3.56
C HIS A 45 2.72 -0.79 -2.40
N ALA A 46 2.97 -0.03 -1.33
CA ALA A 46 3.68 -0.53 -0.15
C ALA A 46 2.87 -1.59 0.63
N LEU A 47 1.54 -1.44 0.70
CA LEU A 47 0.63 -2.46 1.24
C LEU A 47 0.78 -3.79 0.49
N GLY A 48 0.74 -3.75 -0.85
CA GLY A 48 0.91 -4.93 -1.69
C GLY A 48 2.27 -5.62 -1.47
N MET A 49 3.36 -4.84 -1.41
CA MET A 49 4.70 -5.36 -1.13
C MET A 49 4.79 -6.03 0.26
N ALA A 50 4.23 -5.40 1.29
CA ALA A 50 4.24 -5.93 2.65
C ALA A 50 3.40 -7.22 2.76
N LEU A 51 2.25 -7.28 2.10
CA LEU A 51 1.40 -8.46 2.00
C LEU A 51 2.09 -9.62 1.25
N MET A 52 2.80 -9.34 0.16
CA MET A 52 3.63 -10.34 -0.53
C MET A 52 4.68 -10.94 0.39
N LYS A 53 5.37 -10.11 1.19
CA LYS A 53 6.37 -10.58 2.16
C LYS A 53 5.75 -11.46 3.26
N LEU A 54 4.50 -11.21 3.64
CA LEU A 54 3.72 -12.07 4.56
C LEU A 54 3.15 -13.34 3.90
N GLY A 55 3.28 -13.50 2.58
CA GLY A 55 2.68 -14.60 1.83
C GLY A 55 1.17 -14.47 1.61
N ARG A 56 0.59 -13.28 1.83
CA ARG A 56 -0.84 -12.99 1.61
C ARG A 56 -1.06 -12.51 0.18
N PHE A 57 -0.85 -13.41 -0.77
CA PHE A 57 -0.84 -13.07 -2.20
C PHE A 57 -2.19 -12.56 -2.71
N ASP A 58 -3.32 -13.12 -2.26
CA ASP A 58 -4.65 -12.69 -2.71
C ASP A 58 -4.90 -11.20 -2.39
N GLU A 59 -4.58 -10.78 -1.17
CA GLU A 59 -4.73 -9.38 -0.77
C GLU A 59 -3.70 -8.47 -1.43
N ALA A 60 -2.49 -8.97 -1.67
CA ALA A 60 -1.47 -8.19 -2.39
C ALA A 60 -1.90 -7.90 -3.83
N ILE A 61 -2.56 -8.85 -4.49
CA ILE A 61 -3.13 -8.67 -5.84
C ILE A 61 -4.21 -7.60 -5.80
N ASP A 62 -5.09 -7.62 -4.80
CA ASP A 62 -6.15 -6.62 -4.66
C ASP A 62 -5.58 -5.22 -4.42
N ALA A 63 -4.58 -5.09 -3.54
CA ALA A 63 -3.87 -3.83 -3.31
C ALA A 63 -3.15 -3.33 -4.58
N GLY A 64 -2.51 -4.23 -5.33
CA GLY A 64 -1.86 -3.91 -6.60
C GLY A 64 -2.85 -3.45 -7.68
N LYS A 65 -4.04 -4.06 -7.75
CA LYS A 65 -5.12 -3.60 -8.64
C LYS A 65 -5.54 -2.18 -8.31
N GLN A 66 -5.75 -1.86 -7.03
CA GLN A 66 -6.08 -0.49 -6.62
C GLN A 66 -4.98 0.50 -7.00
N ALA A 67 -3.70 0.15 -6.77
CA ALA A 67 -2.58 0.99 -7.20
C ALA A 67 -2.59 1.25 -8.71
N VAL A 68 -2.88 0.23 -9.52
CA VAL A 68 -2.98 0.34 -10.99
C VAL A 68 -4.19 1.20 -11.41
N GLU A 69 -5.32 1.10 -10.72
CA GLU A 69 -6.49 1.94 -10.98
C GLU A 69 -6.22 3.44 -10.71
N LEU A 70 -5.35 3.75 -9.75
CA LEU A 70 -4.96 5.13 -9.42
C LEU A 70 -3.94 5.74 -10.39
N ARG A 71 -3.02 4.92 -10.90
CA ARG A 71 -2.03 5.30 -11.91
C ARG A 71 -2.19 4.42 -13.16
N PRO A 72 -3.30 4.54 -13.89
CA PRO A 72 -3.50 3.77 -15.11
C PRO A 72 -2.49 4.15 -16.19
N ASN A 73 -1.85 5.31 -16.07
CA ASN A 73 -0.87 5.82 -17.03
C ASN A 73 0.57 5.31 -16.81
N ASP A 74 0.88 4.69 -15.66
CA ASP A 74 2.10 3.87 -15.51
C ASP A 74 1.92 2.48 -16.14
N GLN A 75 0.66 2.07 -16.33
CA GLN A 75 0.24 0.81 -16.94
C GLN A 75 0.15 0.89 -18.48
N ILE A 76 0.97 1.70 -19.16
CA ILE A 76 1.09 1.59 -20.64
C ILE A 76 1.75 0.24 -21.04
N GLY A 77 2.24 -0.56 -20.09
CA GLY A 77 2.93 -1.83 -20.35
C GLY A 77 2.11 -3.13 -20.40
N TRP A 78 0.87 -3.18 -19.91
CA TRP A 78 0.20 -4.48 -19.64
C TRP A 78 -1.12 -4.75 -20.37
N THR A 79 -1.66 -3.77 -21.12
CA THR A 79 -2.95 -3.91 -21.82
C THR A 79 -2.85 -4.52 -23.23
N SER A 80 -1.72 -5.13 -23.62
CA SER A 80 -1.61 -5.88 -24.88
C SER A 80 -1.94 -7.37 -24.77
N LEU A 81 -2.54 -7.82 -23.66
CA LEU A 81 -3.08 -9.18 -23.52
C LEU A 81 -4.62 -9.10 -23.51
N SER A 82 -5.19 -8.76 -24.66
CA SER A 82 -6.59 -9.05 -25.03
C SER A 82 -6.60 -10.06 -26.15
#